data_AF-A0A3A9C9G1-F1
#
_entry.id   AF-A0A3A9C9G1-F1
#
_cell.length_a   1.000
_cell.length_b   1.000
_cell.length_c   1.000
_cell.angle_alpha   90.00
_cell.angle_beta   90.00
_cell.angle_gamma   90.00
#
_symmetry.space_group_name_H-M   'P 1'
#
loop_
_entity.id
_entity.type
_entity.pdbx_description
1 polymer ?
#
loop_
_entity_poly.entity_id
_entity_poly.type
_entity_poly.pdbx_seq_one_letter_code
_entity_poly.pdbx_strand_id
1 'polypeptide(L)'
;MNRTAYKNQHCREHYDRIYLTIPKGEKERIKAAASALGMSVNEYLYALVCDDLAAGESRLGKKKQGFNEEQKKMLEKWQVPRKYYDMIEDLSYTKDEGYFIYLKAGYVNDVTGSRNIHCEKTAEVRRIIGKTHKK
;
A
#
# COMPACT_ATOMS: atom_id res chain seq x y z
N MET A 1 9.13 -34.33 -26.42
CA MET A 1 8.91 -33.43 -25.25
C MET A 1 7.43 -33.21 -25.05
N ASN A 2 6.93 -33.40 -23.83
CA ASN A 2 5.54 -33.18 -23.48
C ASN A 2 5.21 -31.68 -23.63
N ARG A 3 4.19 -31.32 -24.44
CA ARG A 3 3.83 -29.93 -24.77
C ARG A 3 3.66 -29.04 -23.53
N THR A 4 3.21 -29.63 -22.43
CA THR A 4 3.04 -28.96 -21.12
C THR A 4 4.37 -28.63 -20.47
N ALA A 5 5.37 -29.53 -20.55
CA ALA A 5 6.70 -29.30 -19.99
C ALA A 5 7.42 -28.17 -20.73
N TYR A 6 7.32 -28.13 -22.06
CA TYR A 6 7.87 -27.06 -22.88
C TYR A 6 7.27 -25.68 -22.53
N LYS A 7 5.94 -25.58 -22.43
CA LYS A 7 5.26 -24.33 -22.05
C LYS A 7 5.66 -23.85 -20.65
N ASN A 8 5.79 -24.76 -19.69
CA ASN A 8 6.19 -24.44 -18.33
C ASN A 8 7.65 -23.98 -18.26
N GLN A 9 8.55 -24.62 -19.02
CA GLN A 9 9.95 -24.23 -19.10
C GLN A 9 10.12 -22.83 -19.71
N HIS A 10 9.50 -22.59 -20.87
CA HIS A 10 9.54 -21.27 -21.51
C HIS A 10 8.93 -20.17 -20.63
N CYS A 11 7.85 -20.46 -19.89
CA CYS A 11 7.30 -19.49 -18.95
C CYS A 11 8.28 -19.14 -17.82
N ARG A 12 9.01 -20.14 -17.32
CA ARG A 12 9.98 -19.98 -16.22
C ARG A 12 11.24 -19.23 -16.66
N GLU A 13 11.65 -19.40 -17.92
CA GLU A 13 12.88 -18.79 -18.46
C GLU A 13 12.66 -17.33 -18.90
N HIS A 14 11.44 -16.96 -19.31
CA HIS A 14 11.19 -15.65 -19.94
C HIS A 14 10.26 -14.71 -19.18
N TYR A 15 9.60 -15.17 -18.10
CA TYR A 15 8.62 -14.36 -17.39
C TYR A 15 8.73 -14.51 -15.87
N ASP A 16 8.86 -13.39 -15.19
CA ASP A 16 8.62 -13.31 -13.75
C ASP A 16 7.12 -13.26 -13.47
N ARG A 17 6.67 -14.05 -12.48
CA ARG A 17 5.26 -14.10 -12.06
C ARG A 17 5.10 -13.46 -10.70
N ILE A 18 4.21 -12.49 -10.61
CA ILE A 18 3.83 -11.82 -9.36
C ILE A 18 2.40 -12.26 -9.00
N TYR A 19 2.22 -12.79 -7.79
CA TYR A 19 0.90 -13.08 -7.25
C TYR A 19 0.32 -11.84 -6.59
N LEU A 20 -0.85 -11.40 -7.04
CA LEU A 20 -1.55 -10.23 -6.52
C LEU A 20 -2.86 -10.64 -5.85
N THR A 21 -2.94 -10.45 -4.54
CA THR A 21 -4.16 -10.65 -3.74
C THR A 21 -4.83 -9.30 -3.51
N ILE A 22 -6.10 -9.18 -3.86
CA ILE A 22 -6.90 -7.95 -3.71
C ILE A 22 -8.24 -8.28 -3.04
N PRO A 23 -8.85 -7.30 -2.33
CA PRO A 23 -10.17 -7.48 -1.74
C PRO A 23 -11.23 -7.90 -2.77
N LYS A 24 -12.24 -8.64 -2.29
CA LYS A 24 -13.33 -9.11 -3.14
C LYS A 24 -14.13 -7.91 -3.68
N GLY A 25 -14.34 -7.86 -5.00
CA GLY A 25 -15.00 -6.74 -5.69
C GLY A 25 -14.04 -5.76 -6.35
N GLU A 26 -12.79 -5.64 -5.87
CA GLU A 26 -11.78 -4.77 -6.50
C GLU A 26 -11.31 -5.30 -7.84
N LYS A 27 -11.30 -6.63 -8.01
CA LYS A 27 -10.94 -7.27 -9.28
C LYS A 27 -11.84 -6.79 -10.42
N GLU A 28 -13.13 -6.66 -10.16
CA GLU A 28 -14.14 -6.24 -11.11
C GLU A 28 -13.96 -4.77 -11.47
N ARG A 29 -13.64 -3.92 -10.49
CA ARG A 29 -13.30 -2.50 -10.71
C ARG A 29 -12.07 -2.35 -11.60
N ILE A 30 -11.00 -3.11 -11.31
CA ILE A 30 -9.77 -3.09 -12.12
C ILE A 30 -10.04 -3.60 -13.54
N LYS A 31 -10.84 -4.68 -13.68
CA LYS A 31 -11.26 -5.18 -14.99
C LYS A 31 -12.02 -4.14 -15.80
N ALA A 32 -12.96 -3.43 -15.17
CA ALA A 32 -13.72 -2.38 -15.84
C ALA A 32 -12.82 -1.24 -16.31
N ALA A 33 -11.88 -0.80 -15.46
CA ALA A 33 -10.91 0.23 -15.81
C ALA A 33 -10.01 -0.19 -16.99
N ALA A 34 -9.47 -1.42 -16.96
CA ALA A 34 -8.67 -1.97 -18.05
C ALA A 34 -9.49 -2.08 -19.35
N SER A 35 -10.73 -2.57 -19.26
CA SER A 35 -11.63 -2.72 -20.42
C SER A 35 -12.03 -1.38 -21.04
N ALA A 36 -12.22 -0.34 -20.25
CA ALA A 36 -12.51 1.01 -20.74
C ALA A 36 -11.34 1.59 -21.57
N LEU A 37 -10.12 1.13 -21.29
CA LEU A 37 -8.90 1.48 -22.02
C LEU A 37 -8.56 0.49 -23.14
N GLY A 38 -9.39 -0.55 -23.36
CA GLY A 38 -9.13 -1.60 -24.34
C GLY A 38 -7.94 -2.51 -23.99
N MET A 39 -7.50 -2.51 -22.74
CA MET A 39 -6.32 -3.25 -22.27
C MET A 39 -6.72 -4.53 -21.52
N SER A 40 -5.81 -5.51 -21.54
CA SER A 40 -5.92 -6.63 -20.58
C SER A 40 -5.62 -6.15 -19.16
N VAL A 41 -6.13 -6.84 -18.14
CA VAL A 41 -5.82 -6.51 -16.73
C VAL A 41 -4.32 -6.54 -16.46
N ASN A 42 -3.61 -7.52 -17.02
CA ASN A 42 -2.17 -7.65 -16.83
C ASN A 42 -1.41 -6.49 -17.48
N GLU A 43 -1.79 -6.12 -18.70
CA GLU A 43 -1.21 -4.98 -19.41
C GLU A 43 -1.49 -3.67 -18.68
N TYR A 44 -2.72 -3.48 -18.18
CA TYR A 44 -3.09 -2.30 -17.39
C TYR A 44 -2.22 -2.18 -16.12
N LEU A 45 -2.08 -3.26 -15.35
CA LEU A 45 -1.26 -3.28 -14.15
C LEU A 45 0.23 -3.05 -14.47
N TYR A 46 0.73 -3.68 -15.53
CA TYR A 46 2.12 -3.51 -15.96
C TYR A 46 2.40 -2.07 -16.42
N ALA A 47 1.49 -1.48 -17.21
CA ALA A 47 1.59 -0.10 -17.67
C ALA A 47 1.59 0.90 -16.50
N LEU A 48 0.76 0.67 -15.48
CA LEU A 48 0.75 1.49 -14.26
C LEU A 48 2.10 1.43 -13.52
N VAL A 49 2.70 0.23 -13.39
CA VAL A 49 4.01 0.06 -12.76
C VAL A 49 5.10 0.75 -13.60
N CYS A 50 5.07 0.59 -14.92
CA CYS A 50 6.03 1.25 -15.81
C CYS A 50 5.89 2.78 -15.77
N ASP A 51 4.68 3.34 -15.77
CA ASP A 51 4.44 4.79 -15.67
C ASP A 51 4.90 5.35 -14.32
N ASP A 52 4.70 4.59 -13.23
CA ASP A 52 5.18 4.96 -11.91
C ASP A 52 6.71 4.96 -11.85
N LEU A 53 7.37 4.01 -12.52
CA LEU A 53 8.83 3.86 -12.54
C LEU A 53 9.55 4.67 -13.64
N ALA A 54 8.83 5.23 -14.62
CA ALA A 54 9.41 5.89 -15.80
C ALA A 54 10.35 7.06 -15.46
N ALA A 55 10.17 7.69 -14.30
CA ALA A 55 11.01 8.79 -13.84
C ALA A 55 12.27 8.34 -13.06
N GLY A 56 12.55 7.04 -12.96
CA GLY A 56 13.62 6.48 -12.11
C GLY A 56 13.32 6.53 -10.60
N GLU A 57 12.22 7.17 -10.22
CA GLU A 57 11.70 7.26 -8.86
C GLU A 57 10.18 7.02 -8.91
N SER A 58 9.71 6.04 -8.14
CA SER A 58 8.28 5.78 -7.97
C SER A 58 7.55 7.06 -7.50
N ARG A 59 6.42 7.40 -8.10
CA ARG A 59 5.56 8.50 -7.62
C ARG A 59 5.02 8.17 -6.21
N LEU A 60 4.83 6.90 -5.89
CA LEU A 60 4.56 6.43 -4.52
C LEU A 60 5.79 6.60 -3.61
N GLY A 61 7.00 6.44 -4.14
CA GLY A 61 8.26 6.73 -3.46
C GLY A 61 8.43 8.22 -3.10
N LYS A 62 8.02 9.15 -3.98
CA LYS A 62 8.06 10.60 -3.70
C LYS A 62 7.11 11.03 -2.58
N LYS A 63 5.97 10.34 -2.40
CA LYS A 63 5.10 10.53 -1.23
C LYS A 63 5.79 10.17 0.11
N LYS A 64 6.96 9.50 0.10
CA LYS A 64 7.69 9.11 1.32
C LYS A 64 8.56 10.21 1.94
N GLN A 65 8.67 11.41 1.35
CA GLN A 65 9.41 12.52 1.97
C GLN A 65 8.47 13.50 2.68
N GLY A 66 8.07 13.10 3.90
CA GLY A 66 7.37 13.97 4.85
C GLY A 66 5.85 14.02 4.67
N PHE A 67 5.16 14.27 5.78
CA PHE A 67 3.72 14.50 5.77
C PHE A 67 3.40 15.69 4.87
N ASN A 68 2.46 15.51 3.94
CA ASN A 68 1.87 16.65 3.25
C ASN A 68 1.14 17.55 4.28
N GLU A 69 0.84 18.80 3.91
CA GLU A 69 0.19 19.75 4.84
C GLU A 69 -1.16 19.25 5.37
N GLU A 70 -1.87 18.42 4.59
CA GLU A 70 -3.13 17.82 5.00
C GLU A 70 -2.92 16.73 6.05
N GLN A 71 -1.93 15.87 5.88
CA GLN A 71 -1.53 14.82 6.81
C GLN A 71 -1.00 15.40 8.12
N LYS A 72 -0.26 16.52 8.08
CA LYS A 72 0.13 17.24 9.30
C LYS A 72 -1.10 17.75 10.06
N LYS A 73 -2.03 18.41 9.36
CA LYS A 73 -3.30 18.86 9.96
C LYS A 73 -4.12 17.70 10.50
N MET A 74 -4.10 16.54 9.85
CA MET A 74 -4.76 15.32 10.34
C MET A 74 -4.11 14.82 11.63
N LEU A 75 -2.78 14.72 11.69
CA LEU A 75 -2.07 14.32 12.91
C LEU A 75 -2.30 15.28 14.07
N GLU A 76 -2.35 16.59 13.81
CA GLU A 76 -2.71 17.60 14.80
C GLU A 76 -4.15 17.45 15.27
N LYS A 77 -5.10 17.26 14.34
CA LYS A 77 -6.52 17.02 14.65
C LYS A 77 -6.73 15.73 15.44
N TRP A 78 -5.93 14.69 15.19
CA TRP A 78 -5.99 13.42 15.92
C TRP A 78 -5.24 13.49 17.27
N GLN A 79 -4.56 14.61 17.54
CA GLN A 79 -3.73 14.83 18.72
C GLN A 79 -2.66 13.74 18.89
N VAL A 80 -2.06 13.31 17.78
CA VAL A 80 -0.94 12.35 17.83
C VAL A 80 0.31 13.10 18.31
N PRO A 81 0.99 12.63 19.36
CA PRO A 81 2.22 13.29 19.83
C PRO A 81 3.31 13.32 18.76
N ARG A 82 3.98 14.47 18.62
CA ARG A 82 5.03 14.69 17.60
C ARG A 82 6.16 13.67 17.63
N LYS A 83 6.49 13.10 18.79
CA LYS A 83 7.50 12.03 18.93
C LYS A 83 7.21 10.77 18.09
N TYR A 84 5.96 10.59 17.63
CA TYR A 84 5.55 9.47 16.79
C TYR A 84 5.51 9.83 15.30
N TYR A 85 5.81 11.07 14.92
CA TYR A 85 5.78 11.48 13.50
C TYR A 85 6.88 10.76 12.73
N ASP A 86 8.06 10.58 13.34
CA ASP A 86 9.19 9.96 12.67
C ASP A 86 9.00 8.47 12.38
N MET A 87 8.07 7.78 13.05
CA MET A 87 7.78 6.36 12.82
C MET A 87 6.66 6.11 11.81
N ILE A 88 5.87 7.14 11.45
CA ILE A 88 4.79 6.99 10.49
C ILE A 88 5.37 7.20 9.07
N GLU A 89 5.09 6.24 8.20
CA GLU A 89 5.43 6.26 6.77
C GLU A 89 4.32 6.90 5.96
N ASP A 90 3.06 6.57 6.26
CA ASP A 90 1.89 7.14 5.59
C ASP A 90 0.68 7.12 6.52
N LEU A 91 -0.31 7.98 6.23
CA LEU A 91 -1.59 7.98 6.93
C LEU A 91 -2.72 8.46 6.02
N SER A 92 -3.89 7.87 6.21
CA SER A 92 -5.12 8.23 5.52
C SER A 92 -6.34 8.09 6.43
N TYR A 93 -7.43 8.73 6.03
CA TYR A 93 -8.73 8.59 6.67
C TYR A 93 -9.82 8.58 5.61
N THR A 94 -10.73 7.64 5.74
CA THR A 94 -11.96 7.59 4.96
C THR A 94 -13.15 7.43 5.91
N LYS A 95 -14.32 7.96 5.52
CA LYS A 95 -15.52 7.86 6.36
C LYS A 95 -16.01 6.42 6.52
N ASP A 96 -15.80 5.59 5.50
CA ASP A 96 -16.32 4.22 5.44
C ASP A 96 -15.39 3.21 6.11
N GLU A 97 -14.07 3.42 6.01
CA GLU A 97 -13.08 2.46 6.51
C GLU A 97 -12.34 2.98 7.76
N GLY A 98 -12.40 4.27 8.10
CA GLY A 98 -11.79 4.81 9.33
C GLY A 98 -10.35 5.30 9.14
N TYR A 99 -9.54 5.20 10.21
CA TYR A 99 -8.18 5.73 10.30
C TYR A 99 -7.14 4.68 9.95
N PHE A 100 -6.27 4.98 9.00
CA PHE A 100 -5.16 4.14 8.59
C PHE A 100 -3.84 4.84 8.80
N ILE A 101 -2.90 4.14 9.44
CA ILE A 101 -1.52 4.58 9.62
C ILE A 101 -0.61 3.43 9.23
N TYR A 102 0.31 3.71 8.32
CA TYR A 102 1.40 2.82 7.94
C TYR A 102 2.67 3.27 8.64
N LEU A 103 3.32 2.34 9.33
CA LEU A 103 4.58 2.55 10.04
C LEU A 103 5.76 2.27 9.12
N LYS A 104 6.85 3.03 9.31
CA LYS A 104 8.11 2.84 8.58
C LYS A 104 8.67 1.43 8.78
N ALA A 105 9.49 0.99 7.83
CA ALA A 105 10.16 -0.30 7.92
C ALA A 105 10.98 -0.39 9.20
N GLY A 106 10.81 -1.49 9.94
CA GLY A 106 11.43 -1.70 11.25
C GLY A 106 10.58 -1.26 12.45
N TYR A 107 9.40 -0.68 12.26
CA TYR A 107 8.44 -0.42 13.35
C TYR A 107 7.25 -1.36 13.27
N VAL A 108 6.82 -1.89 14.41
CA VAL A 108 5.62 -2.74 14.55
C VAL A 108 4.78 -2.28 15.73
N ASN A 109 3.47 -2.46 15.65
CA ASN A 109 2.59 -2.21 16.79
C ASN A 109 2.33 -3.50 17.58
N ASP A 110 2.32 -3.41 18.91
CA ASP A 110 2.11 -4.58 19.80
C ASP A 110 0.71 -5.17 19.72
N VAL A 111 -0.25 -4.45 19.12
CA VAL A 111 -1.66 -4.86 19.09
C VAL A 111 -1.90 -5.89 17.98
N THR A 112 -1.29 -5.69 16.81
CA THR A 112 -1.45 -6.55 15.63
C THR A 112 -0.16 -7.23 15.21
N GLY A 113 0.99 -6.84 15.78
CA GLY A 113 2.32 -7.29 15.36
C GLY A 113 2.72 -6.79 13.97
N SER A 114 1.96 -5.87 13.41
CA SER A 114 2.08 -5.43 12.02
C SER A 114 2.57 -3.99 11.92
N ARG A 115 2.89 -3.60 10.69
CA ARG A 115 3.27 -2.22 10.32
C ARG A 115 2.05 -1.34 10.06
N ASN A 116 0.84 -1.89 9.99
CA ASN A 116 -0.38 -1.13 9.78
C ASN A 116 -1.18 -0.99 11.08
N ILE A 117 -1.73 0.20 11.28
CA ILE A 117 -2.69 0.52 12.33
C ILE A 117 -3.97 0.92 11.62
N HIS A 118 -5.03 0.16 11.89
CA HIS A 118 -6.37 0.42 11.37
C HIS A 118 -7.35 0.50 12.54
N CYS A 119 -8.09 1.60 12.63
CA CYS A 119 -9.06 1.80 13.72
C CYS A 119 -10.13 2.81 13.36
N GLU A 120 -11.30 2.72 14.01
CA GLU A 120 -12.45 3.58 13.73
C GLU A 120 -12.44 4.89 14.52
N LYS A 121 -11.66 4.94 15.60
CA LYS A 121 -11.64 6.08 16.55
C LYS A 121 -10.22 6.63 16.72
N THR A 122 -10.10 7.96 16.77
CA THR A 122 -8.81 8.64 17.04
C THR A 122 -8.23 8.29 18.41
N ALA A 123 -9.05 7.93 19.39
CA ALA A 123 -8.58 7.46 20.68
C ALA A 123 -7.79 6.14 20.57
N GLU A 124 -8.21 5.25 19.66
CA GLU A 124 -7.53 3.98 19.41
C GLU A 124 -6.23 4.20 18.66
N VAL A 125 -6.20 5.12 17.68
CA VAL A 125 -4.96 5.55 17.00
C VAL A 125 -3.89 5.86 18.04
N ARG A 126 -4.19 6.72 19.02
CA ARG A 126 -3.23 7.14 20.05
C ARG A 126 -2.79 5.98 20.94
N ARG A 127 -3.72 5.09 21.29
CA ARG A 127 -3.44 3.91 22.12
C ARG A 127 -2.51 2.93 21.39
N ILE A 128 -2.75 2.68 20.11
CA ILE A 128 -1.97 1.74 19.30
C ILE A 128 -0.60 2.33 18.93
N ILE A 129 -0.55 3.60 18.53
CA ILE A 129 0.72 4.33 18.33
C ILE A 129 1.57 4.32 19.60
N GLY A 130 0.95 4.49 20.78
CA GLY A 130 1.65 4.42 22.06
C GLY A 130 2.30 3.07 22.35
N LYS A 131 1.83 2.00 21.69
CA LYS A 131 2.35 0.63 21.75
C LYS A 131 3.13 0.23 20.50
N THR A 132 3.62 1.21 19.74
CA THR A 132 4.48 0.97 18.59
C THR A 132 5.93 1.03 19.02
N HIS A 133 6.70 0.00 18.66
CA HIS A 133 8.12 -0.09 18.96
C HIS A 133 8.91 -0.47 17.71
N LYS A 134 10.22 -0.29 17.77
CA LYS A 134 11.13 -0.72 16.72
C LYS A 134 11.42 -2.21 16.91
N LYS A 135 11.14 -3.02 15.89
CA LYS A 135 11.42 -4.46 15.84
C LYS A 135 12.93 -4.73 15.89
#